data_AF-A0A944T7Z7-F1
#
_entry.id   AF-A0A944T7Z7-F1
#
_cell.length_a   1.000
_cell.length_b   1.000
_cell.length_c   1.000
_cell.angle_alpha   90.00
_cell.angle_beta   90.00
_cell.angle_gamma   90.00
#
_symmetry.space_group_name_H-M   'P 1'
#
loop_
_entity.id
_entity.type
_entity.pdbx_description
1 polymer ?
#
loop_
_entity_poly.entity_id
_entity_poly.type
_entity_poly.pdbx_seq_one_letter_code
_entity_poly.pdbx_strand_id
1 'polypeptide(L)'
;MNNQEELKTLIRQGKEIGYILNETLDKCLLSFSAIDRKYIIETLEEMEIQIVDSPKEYDEYKYLSGEEAIKILQSLSDGTHEAFIKPPNKDKDE
;
A
#
# COMPACT_ATOMS: atom_id res chain seq x y z
N MET A 1 -0.37 -14.64 26.01
CA MET A 1 0.51 -13.86 25.12
C MET A 1 0.04 -12.41 25.18
N ASN A 2 0.94 -11.44 25.08
CA ASN A 2 0.58 -10.02 25.21
C ASN A 2 0.05 -9.54 23.85
N ASN A 3 -1.21 -9.12 23.76
CA ASN A 3 -1.88 -8.74 22.50
C ASN A 3 -1.11 -7.65 21.73
N GLN A 4 -0.30 -6.84 22.42
CA GLN A 4 0.59 -5.86 21.81
C GLN A 4 1.74 -6.49 21.00
N GLU A 5 2.31 -7.61 21.44
CA GLU A 5 3.39 -8.29 20.71
C GLU A 5 2.86 -9.03 19.48
N GLU A 6 1.65 -9.57 19.57
CA GLU A 6 0.95 -10.17 18.42
C GLU A 6 0.62 -9.10 17.37
N LEU A 7 0.08 -7.95 17.79
CA LEU A 7 -0.20 -6.84 16.89
C LEU A 7 1.08 -6.32 16.21
N LYS A 8 2.18 -6.14 16.95
CA LYS A 8 3.47 -5.74 16.34
C LYS A 8 3.94 -6.74 15.29
N THR A 9 3.81 -8.03 15.58
CA THR A 9 4.20 -9.10 14.65
C THR A 9 3.34 -9.06 13.40
N LEU A 10 2.02 -8.87 13.56
CA LEU A 10 1.07 -8.74 12.46
C LEU A 10 1.38 -7.52 11.57
N ILE A 11 1.66 -6.36 12.18
CA ILE A 11 2.03 -5.14 11.44
C ILE A 11 3.34 -5.36 10.67
N ARG A 12 4.33 -6.02 11.27
CA ARG A 12 5.60 -6.32 10.60
C ARG A 12 5.38 -7.21 9.37
N GLN A 13 4.58 -8.25 9.50
CA GLN A 13 4.23 -9.12 8.38
C GLN A 13 3.43 -8.36 7.31
N GLY A 14 2.45 -7.56 7.73
CA GLY A 14 1.66 -6.72 6.84
C GLY A 14 2.50 -5.75 6.02
N LYS A 15 3.56 -5.19 6.61
CA LYS A 15 4.50 -4.32 5.90
C LYS A 15 5.35 -5.07 4.85
N GLU A 16 5.66 -6.35 5.09
CA GLU A 16 6.42 -7.17 4.14
C GLU A 16 5.56 -7.62 2.95
N ILE A 17 4.26 -7.87 3.16
CA ILE A 17 3.36 -8.41 2.13
C ILE A 17 2.36 -7.40 1.56
N GLY A 18 2.25 -6.21 2.16
CA GLY A 18 1.36 -5.12 1.75
C GLY A 18 -0.07 -5.14 2.33
N TYR A 19 -0.47 -6.19 3.05
CA TYR A 19 -1.82 -6.29 3.62
C TYR A 19 -1.90 -7.09 4.92
N ILE A 20 -3.01 -6.92 5.64
CA ILE A 20 -3.42 -7.67 6.83
C ILE A 20 -4.86 -8.17 6.63
N LEU A 21 -5.13 -9.40 7.04
CA LEU A 21 -6.49 -9.95 7.04
C LEU A 21 -7.32 -9.35 8.17
N ASN A 22 -8.50 -8.86 7.83
CA ASN A 22 -9.46 -8.24 8.75
C ASN A 22 -9.76 -9.16 9.95
N GLU A 23 -10.04 -10.44 9.68
CA GLU A 23 -10.31 -11.41 10.75
C GLU A 23 -9.14 -11.63 11.73
N THR A 24 -7.90 -11.43 11.28
CA THR A 24 -6.69 -11.59 12.11
C THR A 24 -6.47 -10.34 12.93
N LEU A 25 -6.65 -9.17 12.30
CA LEU A 25 -6.57 -7.88 12.98
C LEU A 25 -7.63 -7.78 14.07
N ASP A 26 -8.89 -8.11 13.78
CA ASP A 26 -9.99 -8.06 14.73
C ASP A 26 -9.72 -8.91 15.98
N LYS A 27 -9.16 -10.11 15.82
CA LYS A 27 -8.76 -10.98 16.95
C LYS A 27 -7.71 -10.31 17.83
N CYS A 28 -6.69 -9.67 17.25
CA CYS A 28 -5.68 -8.92 18.01
C CYS A 28 -6.26 -7.68 18.69
N LEU A 29 -7.28 -7.08 18.09
CA LEU A 29 -7.91 -5.84 18.55
C LEU A 29 -9.02 -6.02 19.59
N LEU A 30 -9.44 -7.26 19.89
CA LEU A 30 -10.55 -7.54 20.83
C LEU A 30 -10.39 -6.86 22.19
N SER A 31 -9.17 -6.76 22.72
CA SER A 31 -8.89 -6.14 24.03
C SER A 31 -8.78 -4.61 24.00
N PHE A 32 -8.77 -3.99 22.81
CA PHE A 32 -8.57 -2.56 22.64
C PHE A 32 -9.90 -1.82 22.65
N SER A 33 -9.88 -0.57 23.13
CA SER A 33 -11.04 0.32 23.09
C SER A 33 -11.39 0.69 21.65
N ALA A 34 -12.63 1.13 21.39
CA ALA A 34 -13.02 1.58 20.05
C ALA A 34 -12.13 2.72 19.52
N ILE A 35 -11.64 3.59 20.42
CA ILE A 35 -10.74 4.70 20.08
C ILE A 35 -9.38 4.15 19.64
N ASP A 36 -8.80 3.23 20.40
CA ASP A 36 -7.50 2.63 20.07
C ASP A 36 -7.58 1.83 18.77
N ARG A 37 -8.67 1.08 18.55
CA ARG A 37 -8.88 0.34 17.31
C ARG A 37 -8.91 1.26 16.10
N LYS A 38 -9.65 2.36 16.19
CA LYS A 38 -9.71 3.37 15.12
C LYS A 38 -8.33 3.96 14.85
N TYR A 39 -7.60 4.35 15.89
CA TYR A 39 -6.24 4.86 15.77
C TYR A 39 -5.31 3.87 15.06
N ILE A 40 -5.38 2.58 15.42
CA ILE A 40 -4.57 1.54 14.79
C ILE A 40 -4.92 1.38 13.32
N ILE A 41 -6.22 1.35 12.97
CA ILE A 41 -6.68 1.23 11.58
C ILE A 41 -6.21 2.43 10.74
N GLU A 42 -6.34 3.65 11.25
CA GLU A 42 -5.86 4.86 10.58
C GLU A 42 -4.34 4.82 10.38
N THR A 43 -3.60 4.38 11.40
CA THR A 43 -2.14 4.22 11.32
C THR A 43 -1.73 3.18 10.27
N LEU A 44 -2.47 2.08 10.13
CA LEU A 44 -2.20 1.06 9.11
C LEU A 44 -2.36 1.60 7.69
N GLU A 45 -3.38 2.44 7.46
CA GLU A 45 -3.60 3.08 6.16
C GLU A 45 -2.48 4.09 5.86
N GLU A 46 -2.03 4.87 6.84
CA GLU A 46 -0.86 5.76 6.69
C GLU A 46 0.44 5.01 6.40
N MET A 47 0.54 3.76 6.85
CA MET A 47 1.66 2.87 6.57
C MET A 47 1.54 2.14 5.22
N GLU A 48 0.51 2.44 4.43
CA GLU A 48 0.21 1.79 3.15
C GLU A 48 -0.02 0.27 3.29
N ILE A 49 -0.54 -0.16 4.45
CA ILE A 49 -0.90 -1.55 4.71
C ILE A 49 -2.40 -1.71 4.55
N GLN A 50 -2.83 -2.53 3.59
CA GLN A 50 -4.25 -2.73 3.32
C GLN A 50 -4.88 -3.66 4.35
N ILE A 51 -6.09 -3.34 4.80
CA ILE A 51 -6.91 -4.28 5.56
C ILE A 51 -7.90 -4.88 4.57
N VAL A 52 -7.84 -6.20 4.38
CA VAL A 52 -8.64 -6.93 3.38
C VAL A 52 -9.34 -8.12 4.02
N ASP A 53 -10.49 -8.52 3.48
CA ASP A 53 -11.21 -9.69 4.00
C ASP A 53 -10.62 -11.00 3.45
N SER A 54 -9.97 -10.94 2.28
CA SER A 54 -9.26 -12.06 1.68
C SER A 54 -7.99 -11.63 0.93
N PRO A 55 -6.97 -12.50 0.77
CA PRO A 55 -5.76 -12.18 0.00
C PRO A 55 -6.02 -11.79 -1.46
N LYS A 56 -7.18 -12.13 -2.01
CA LYS A 56 -7.55 -11.83 -3.41
C LYS A 56 -7.98 -10.38 -3.62
N GLU A 57 -8.33 -9.69 -2.55
CA GLU A 57 -8.72 -8.28 -2.57
C GLU A 57 -7.53 -7.35 -2.43
N TYR A 58 -6.34 -7.88 -2.16
CA TYR A 58 -5.11 -7.10 -2.12
C TYR A 58 -4.80 -6.53 -3.50
N ASP A 59 -4.65 -5.21 -3.57
CA ASP A 59 -4.28 -4.48 -4.78
C ASP A 59 -2.91 -3.84 -4.59
N GLU A 60 -1.86 -4.44 -5.14
CA GLU A 60 -0.49 -3.92 -5.06
C GLU A 60 -0.33 -2.48 -5.58
N TYR A 61 -1.31 -1.98 -6.35
CA TYR A 61 -1.29 -0.66 -6.96
C TYR A 61 -2.12 0.39 -6.21
N LYS A 62 -2.83 0.02 -5.14
CA LYS A 62 -3.75 0.92 -4.41
C LYS A 62 -3.09 2.23 -3.96
N TYR A 63 -1.83 2.17 -3.55
CA TYR A 63 -1.07 3.32 -3.04
C TYR A 63 -0.05 3.87 -4.05
N LEU A 64 -0.07 3.42 -5.31
CA LEU A 64 0.82 3.98 -6.32
C LEU A 64 0.50 5.46 -6.55
N SER A 65 1.54 6.28 -6.55
CA SER A 65 1.41 7.65 -7.05
C SER A 65 1.18 7.65 -8.57
N GLY A 66 0.56 8.72 -9.07
CA GLY A 66 0.39 8.90 -10.50
C GLY A 66 1.71 8.88 -11.29
N GLU A 67 2.80 9.37 -10.68
CA GLU A 67 4.14 9.32 -11.30
C GLU A 67 4.68 7.89 -11.42
N GLU A 68 4.46 7.04 -10.42
CA GLU A 68 4.87 5.64 -10.46
C GLU A 68 4.01 4.84 -11.44
N ALA A 69 2.71 5.09 -11.49
CA ALA A 69 1.82 4.52 -12.49
C ALA A 69 2.29 4.88 -13.92
N ILE A 70 2.66 6.15 -14.16
CA ILE A 70 3.20 6.58 -15.45
C ILE A 70 4.51 5.85 -15.77
N LYS A 71 5.43 5.67 -14.82
CA LYS A 71 6.68 4.93 -15.05
C LYS A 71 6.43 3.47 -15.43
N ILE A 72 5.45 2.81 -14.83
CA ILE A 72 5.05 1.45 -15.20
C ILE A 72 4.48 1.42 -16.62
N LEU A 73 3.61 2.36 -16.97
CA LEU A 73 3.05 2.44 -18.32
C LEU A 73 4.13 2.74 -19.37
N GLN A 74 5.13 3.56 -19.03
CA GLN A 74 6.28 3.84 -19.90
C GLN A 74 7.16 2.60 -20.09
N SER A 75 7.38 1.77 -19.06
CA SER A 75 8.21 0.57 -19.18
C SER A 75 7.55 -0.53 -20.01
N LEU A 76 6.22 -0.54 -20.08
CA LEU A 76 5.43 -1.45 -20.92
C LEU A 76 5.22 -0.92 -22.35
N SER A 77 5.59 0.31 -22.65
CA SER A 77 5.41 0.93 -23.96
C SER A 77 6.52 0.50 -24.92
N ASP A 78 6.14 0.00 -26.10
CA ASP A 78 7.07 -0.32 -27.19
C ASP A 78 7.68 0.93 -27.87
N GLY A 79 7.48 2.12 -27.28
CA GLY A 79 7.99 3.40 -27.80
C GLY A 79 7.22 3.95 -29.00
N THR A 80 6.19 3.26 -29.46
CA THR A 80 5.38 3.63 -30.64
C THR A 80 4.21 4.56 -30.31
N HIS A 81 3.92 4.80 -29.03
CA HIS A 81 2.79 5.62 -28.59
C HIS A 81 3.29 6.77 -27.70
N GLU A 82 3.01 8.00 -28.14
CA GLU A 82 3.52 9.24 -27.52
C GLU A 82 2.86 9.60 -26.19
N ALA A 83 1.78 8.91 -25.80
CA ALA A 83 0.92 9.27 -24.67
C ALA A 83 1.65 9.36 -23.30
N PHE A 84 2.83 8.74 -23.18
CA PHE A 84 3.64 8.77 -21.96
C PHE A 84 5.12 9.07 -22.23
N ILE A 85 5.53 9.43 -23.45
CA ILE A 85 6.94 9.73 -23.73
C ILE A 85 7.21 11.16 -23.28
N LYS A 86 8.15 11.36 -22.34
CA LYS A 86 8.64 12.71 -22.04
C LYS A 86 9.25 13.27 -23.33
N PRO A 87 8.76 14.40 -23.87
CA PRO A 87 9.32 14.97 -25.07
C PRO A 87 10.82 15.21 -24.83
N PRO A 88 11.68 14.97 -25.83
CA PRO A 88 13.09 15.28 -25.70
C PRO A 88 13.19 16.77 -25.36
N ASN A 89 13.82 17.09 -24.22
CA ASN A 89 14.10 18.46 -23.81
C ASN A 89 14.84 19.15 -24.96
N LYS A 90 14.14 20.02 -25.70
CA LYS A 90 14.71 20.88 -26.74
C LYS A 90 15.29 22.17 -26.17
N ASP A 91 15.55 22.22 -24.86
CA ASP A 91 16.09 23.41 -24.18
C ASP A 91 17.48 23.12 -23.60
N LYS A 92 18.45 22.78 -24.47
CA LYS A 92 19.89 22.99 -24.25
C LYS A 92 20.58 22.94 -25.60
N ASP A 93 20.48 24.03 -26.37
CA ASP A 93 21.44 24.45 -27.39
C ASP A 93 21.01 25.83 -27.91
N GLU A 94 21.11 26.86 -27.07
CA GLU A 94 21.31 28.27 -27.47
C GLU A 94 22.20 28.97 -26.44
#